data_AF-A0A2V4BBC9-F1
#
_entry.id   AF-A0A2V4BBC9-F1
#
_cell.length_a   1.000
_cell.length_b   1.000
_cell.length_c   1.000
_cell.angle_alpha   90.00
_cell.angle_beta   90.00
_cell.angle_gamma   90.00
#
_symmetry.space_group_name_H-M   'P 1'
#
loop_
_entity.id
_entity.type
_entity.pdbx_description
1 polymer ?
#
loop_
_entity_poly.entity_id
_entity_poly.type
_entity_poly.pdbx_seq_one_letter_code
_entity_poly.pdbx_strand_id
1 'polypeptide(L)'
;MNSDAVEQRSLPVDFPVHGVGPQFQGARWVDFFEGLPGEAPWALWLGHRERDSEHGVRVGSLPRRRYADAMCPGGGDPLAEVAFSGAFGLVNLTLPDSSVPRPDGLIPALVEHAERQAKLHRDWARVGWDVDGTRVGARVWRFAGAWAGFTDALEETYVVAVGIGVEPEGLRLDRVTGTAAYGIDFGAPLSLVELGRYKSTRPDTWLPPPQRDAFHPDQLARMPSTAS
;
A
#
# COMPACT_ATOMS: atom_id res chain seq x y z
N MET A 1 34.34 -5.23 -6.08
CA MET A 1 33.42 -6.34 -6.38
C MET A 1 33.28 -7.16 -5.10
N ASN A 2 32.15 -7.05 -4.40
CA ASN A 2 31.75 -8.02 -3.39
C ASN A 2 30.55 -8.76 -4.00
N SER A 3 30.85 -9.93 -4.55
CA SER A 3 29.89 -10.96 -4.91
C SER A 3 29.41 -11.62 -3.63
N ASP A 4 28.14 -12.00 -3.59
CA ASP A 4 27.51 -12.92 -2.62
C ASP A 4 26.85 -12.29 -1.38
N ALA A 5 26.12 -11.18 -1.57
CA ALA A 5 24.88 -11.05 -0.80
C ALA A 5 23.93 -12.13 -1.34
N VAL A 6 23.78 -13.24 -0.61
CA VAL A 6 22.77 -14.27 -0.93
C VAL A 6 21.44 -13.54 -1.13
N GLU A 7 20.91 -13.62 -2.34
CA GLU A 7 19.64 -12.99 -2.69
C GLU A 7 18.57 -13.55 -1.75
N GLN A 8 18.09 -12.72 -0.83
CA GLN A 8 17.07 -13.11 0.13
C GLN A 8 15.73 -13.17 -0.59
N ARG A 9 15.20 -14.38 -0.73
CA ARG A 9 13.91 -14.66 -1.35
C ARG A 9 12.89 -15.06 -0.29
N SER A 10 11.62 -14.74 -0.52
CA SER A 10 10.52 -15.29 0.27
C SER A 10 10.19 -16.73 -0.16
N LEU A 11 9.33 -17.43 0.57
CA LEU A 11 8.54 -18.52 -0.02
C LEU A 11 7.48 -17.95 -0.98
N PRO A 12 6.85 -18.79 -1.82
CA PRO A 12 5.72 -18.39 -2.64
C PRO A 12 4.58 -17.74 -1.82
N VAL A 13 3.76 -16.95 -2.50
CA VAL A 13 2.55 -16.38 -1.92
C VAL A 13 1.49 -17.48 -1.81
N ASP A 14 1.03 -17.75 -0.60
CA ASP A 14 0.13 -18.86 -0.25
C ASP A 14 -1.24 -18.40 0.27
N PHE A 15 -1.59 -17.13 0.05
CA PHE A 15 -2.84 -16.52 0.50
C PHE A 15 -3.59 -15.82 -0.65
N PRO A 16 -4.90 -15.57 -0.51
CA PRO A 16 -5.65 -14.81 -1.51
C PRO A 16 -5.11 -13.39 -1.69
N VAL A 17 -4.73 -13.06 -2.93
CA VAL A 17 -4.29 -11.72 -3.34
C VAL A 17 -5.42 -11.03 -4.08
N HIS A 18 -5.68 -9.77 -3.75
CA HIS A 18 -6.69 -8.94 -4.40
C HIS A 18 -6.02 -7.79 -5.15
N GLY A 19 -6.53 -7.50 -6.34
CA GLY A 19 -6.16 -6.35 -7.16
C GLY A 19 -7.42 -5.65 -7.67
N VAL A 20 -7.27 -4.53 -8.36
CA VAL A 20 -8.43 -3.88 -9.01
C VAL A 20 -9.00 -4.76 -10.11
N GLY A 21 -10.33 -4.74 -10.24
CA GLY A 21 -11.03 -5.54 -11.24
C GLY A 21 -10.71 -5.19 -12.70
N PRO A 22 -11.25 -5.95 -13.66
CA PRO A 22 -10.92 -5.82 -15.08
C PRO A 22 -11.37 -4.50 -15.71
N GLN A 23 -12.30 -3.77 -15.08
CA GLN A 23 -12.69 -2.41 -15.49
C GLN A 23 -11.56 -1.39 -15.36
N PHE A 24 -10.58 -1.67 -14.50
CA PHE A 24 -9.42 -0.81 -14.32
C PHE A 24 -8.37 -1.14 -15.39
N GLN A 25 -8.38 -0.34 -16.46
CA GLN A 25 -7.47 -0.50 -17.59
C GLN A 25 -6.20 0.32 -17.40
N GLY A 26 -5.04 -0.32 -17.58
CA GLY A 26 -3.75 0.36 -17.52
C GLY A 26 -2.65 -0.53 -16.97
N ALA A 27 -1.62 0.10 -16.41
CA ALA A 27 -0.45 -0.58 -15.90
C ALA A 27 -0.78 -1.36 -14.62
N ARG A 28 -0.19 -2.55 -14.48
CA ARG A 28 -0.27 -3.41 -13.31
C ARG A 28 1.12 -3.94 -12.98
N TRP A 29 1.47 -3.96 -11.70
CA TRP A 29 2.77 -4.45 -11.25
C TRP A 29 2.72 -4.96 -9.81
N VAL A 30 3.65 -5.85 -9.46
CA VAL A 30 3.94 -6.13 -8.05
C VAL A 30 4.75 -4.97 -7.50
N ASP A 31 4.17 -4.30 -6.51
CA ASP A 31 4.78 -3.13 -5.93
C ASP A 31 5.83 -3.52 -4.88
N PHE A 32 5.48 -4.35 -3.92
CA PHE A 32 6.41 -4.87 -2.92
C PHE A 32 5.79 -6.08 -2.22
N PHE A 33 6.57 -6.80 -1.43
CA PHE A 33 6.07 -7.79 -0.48
C PHE A 33 6.81 -7.63 0.85
N GLU A 34 6.15 -7.98 1.94
CA GLU A 34 6.76 -7.95 3.26
C GLU A 34 6.80 -9.37 3.84
N GLY A 35 7.96 -9.76 4.37
CA GLY A 35 8.21 -11.10 4.89
C GLY A 35 9.66 -11.26 5.31
N LEU A 36 9.93 -12.28 6.12
CA LEU A 36 11.29 -12.69 6.43
C LEU A 36 11.88 -13.53 5.28
N PRO A 37 13.20 -13.47 5.05
CA PRO A 37 13.87 -14.35 4.10
C PRO A 37 13.60 -15.82 4.41
N GLY A 38 13.21 -16.59 3.39
CA GLY A 38 12.88 -18.02 3.53
C GLY A 38 11.52 -18.31 4.16
N GLU A 39 10.71 -17.30 4.44
CA GLU A 39 9.35 -17.46 4.97
C GLU A 39 8.30 -16.97 3.96
N ALA A 40 7.04 -17.41 4.16
CA ALA A 40 5.92 -16.92 3.37
C ALA A 40 5.63 -15.45 3.74
N PRO A 41 5.37 -14.57 2.75
CA PRO A 41 5.14 -13.16 3.04
C PRO A 41 3.88 -12.95 3.89
N TRP A 42 3.89 -11.91 4.73
CA TRP A 42 2.71 -11.44 5.49
C TRP A 42 2.01 -10.26 4.83
N ALA A 43 2.54 -9.73 3.73
CA ALA A 43 1.83 -8.79 2.88
C ALA A 43 2.33 -8.88 1.43
N LEU A 44 1.42 -8.73 0.47
CA LEU A 44 1.74 -8.49 -0.93
C LEU A 44 1.01 -7.23 -1.41
N TRP A 45 1.75 -6.31 -2.02
CA TRP A 45 1.24 -5.05 -2.54
C TRP A 45 1.29 -5.05 -4.06
N LEU A 46 0.16 -4.71 -4.68
CA LEU A 46 -0.02 -4.57 -6.12
C LEU A 46 -0.29 -3.12 -6.48
N GLY A 47 0.42 -2.60 -7.47
CA GLY A 47 0.17 -1.27 -8.00
C GLY A 47 -0.64 -1.34 -9.30
N HIS A 48 -1.52 -0.36 -9.46
CA HIS A 48 -2.36 -0.21 -10.65
C HIS A 48 -2.47 1.26 -11.01
N ARG A 49 -2.18 1.60 -12.27
CA ARG A 49 -2.30 2.97 -12.79
C ARG A 49 -3.18 2.98 -14.02
N GLU A 50 -4.11 3.93 -14.08
CA GLU A 50 -4.99 4.09 -15.24
C GLU A 50 -4.17 4.41 -16.49
N ARG A 51 -4.64 3.94 -17.64
CA ARG A 51 -3.99 4.20 -18.93
C ARG A 51 -3.92 5.72 -19.17
N ASP A 52 -2.75 6.19 -19.60
CA ASP A 52 -2.49 7.59 -19.97
C ASP A 52 -2.87 8.61 -18.87
N SER A 53 -2.81 8.18 -17.61
CA SER A 53 -3.22 8.95 -16.44
C SER A 53 -2.20 8.80 -15.31
N GLU A 54 -2.21 9.75 -14.37
CA GLU A 54 -1.48 9.68 -13.11
C GLU A 54 -2.32 9.06 -11.97
N HIS A 55 -3.59 8.76 -12.24
CA HIS A 55 -4.51 8.17 -11.27
C HIS A 55 -4.25 6.69 -11.07
N GLY A 56 -4.41 6.23 -9.84
CA GLY A 56 -4.41 4.80 -9.58
C GLY A 56 -4.46 4.42 -8.12
N VAL A 57 -4.20 3.15 -7.86
CA VAL A 57 -4.35 2.56 -6.54
C VAL A 57 -3.30 1.48 -6.28
N ARG A 58 -2.73 1.50 -5.08
CA ARG A 58 -1.97 0.39 -4.51
C ARG A 58 -2.91 -0.45 -3.66
N VAL A 59 -2.92 -1.76 -3.85
CA VAL A 59 -3.75 -2.71 -3.09
C VAL A 59 -2.84 -3.67 -2.35
N GLY A 60 -2.96 -3.71 -1.03
CA GLY A 60 -2.28 -4.65 -0.15
C GLY A 60 -3.21 -5.80 0.22
N SER A 61 -2.72 -7.03 0.13
CA SER A 61 -3.38 -8.23 0.68
C SER A 61 -2.54 -8.78 1.83
N LEU A 62 -3.13 -8.91 3.01
CA LEU A 62 -2.43 -9.26 4.25
C LEU A 62 -3.14 -10.46 4.90
N PRO A 63 -2.59 -11.69 4.87
CA PRO A 63 -3.20 -12.87 5.48
C PRO A 63 -3.40 -12.66 6.98
N ARG A 64 -4.66 -12.68 7.45
CA ARG A 64 -5.05 -12.14 8.77
C ARG A 64 -4.23 -12.70 9.91
N ARG A 65 -4.11 -14.03 9.98
CA ARG A 65 -3.40 -14.72 11.05
C ARG A 65 -1.91 -14.39 11.02
N ARG A 66 -1.25 -14.60 9.88
CA ARG A 66 0.19 -14.35 9.75
C ARG A 66 0.54 -12.89 9.96
N TYR A 67 -0.29 -11.97 9.46
CA TYR A 67 -0.08 -10.54 9.66
C TYR A 67 -0.25 -10.15 11.13
N ALA A 68 -1.26 -10.67 11.83
CA ALA A 68 -1.42 -10.45 13.26
C ALA A 68 -0.26 -11.04 14.08
N ASP A 69 0.21 -12.25 13.74
CA ASP A 69 1.35 -12.88 14.41
C ASP A 69 2.64 -12.06 14.21
N ALA A 70 2.84 -11.47 13.02
CA ALA A 70 4.00 -10.66 12.69
C ALA A 70 3.96 -9.26 13.33
N MET A 71 2.82 -8.57 13.29
CA MET A 71 2.71 -7.17 13.75
C MET A 71 2.28 -7.04 15.21
N CYS A 72 1.64 -8.06 15.77
CA CYS A 72 1.16 -8.07 17.15
C CYS A 72 1.61 -9.34 17.91
N PRO A 73 2.92 -9.68 17.95
CA PRO A 73 3.41 -10.94 18.55
C PRO A 73 3.12 -11.06 20.05
N GLY A 74 2.91 -9.94 20.75
CA GLY A 74 2.52 -9.88 22.17
C GLY A 74 1.03 -9.62 22.40
N GLY A 75 0.20 -9.70 21.36
CA GLY A 75 -1.16 -9.16 21.35
C GLY A 75 -1.21 -7.69 20.92
N GLY A 76 -2.40 -7.18 20.66
CA GLY A 76 -2.63 -5.83 20.12
C GLY A 76 -3.94 -5.73 19.36
N ASP A 77 -4.18 -4.61 18.68
CA ASP A 77 -5.27 -4.46 17.71
C ASP A 77 -4.68 -4.60 16.28
N PRO A 78 -4.81 -5.78 15.63
CA PRO A 78 -4.31 -5.97 14.27
C PRO A 78 -4.89 -4.97 13.26
N LEU A 79 -6.10 -4.44 13.50
CA LEU A 79 -6.70 -3.46 12.60
C LEU A 79 -6.01 -2.09 12.70
N ALA A 80 -5.41 -1.76 13.86
CA ALA A 80 -4.58 -0.57 13.97
C ALA A 80 -3.31 -0.71 13.12
N GLU A 81 -2.69 -1.89 13.08
CA GLU A 81 -1.53 -2.16 12.22
C GLU A 81 -1.91 -2.15 10.73
N VAL A 82 -3.04 -2.77 10.36
CA VAL A 82 -3.57 -2.70 8.98
C VAL A 82 -3.83 -1.25 8.56
N ALA A 83 -4.46 -0.45 9.44
CA ALA A 83 -4.69 0.96 9.20
C ALA A 83 -3.37 1.74 9.09
N PHE A 84 -2.36 1.40 9.89
CA PHE A 84 -1.04 2.02 9.83
C PHE A 84 -0.33 1.71 8.51
N SER A 85 -0.37 0.47 8.03
CA SER A 85 0.16 0.12 6.71
C SER A 85 -0.44 0.99 5.59
N GLY A 86 -1.76 1.23 5.62
CA GLY A 86 -2.43 2.14 4.68
C GLY A 86 -2.03 3.61 4.87
N ALA A 87 -2.08 4.12 6.10
CA ALA A 87 -1.77 5.51 6.43
C ALA A 87 -0.30 5.87 6.15
N PHE A 88 0.63 5.00 6.51
CA PHE A 88 2.06 5.14 6.21
C PHE A 88 2.31 5.06 4.70
N GLY A 89 1.65 4.14 4.00
CA GLY A 89 1.67 4.06 2.54
C GLY A 89 1.22 5.37 1.90
N LEU A 90 0.11 5.95 2.36
CA LEU A 90 -0.43 7.24 1.89
C LEU A 90 0.52 8.41 2.15
N VAL A 91 1.10 8.50 3.35
CA VAL A 91 2.07 9.55 3.69
C VAL A 91 3.27 9.49 2.75
N ASN A 92 3.84 8.31 2.49
CA ASN A 92 4.98 8.17 1.58
C ASN A 92 4.59 8.48 0.13
N LEU A 93 3.40 8.03 -0.30
CA LEU A 93 2.94 8.18 -1.67
C LEU A 93 2.56 9.63 -2.03
N THR A 94 2.33 10.47 -1.03
CA THR A 94 2.00 11.90 -1.21
C THR A 94 3.22 12.81 -1.10
N LEU A 95 4.42 12.27 -0.88
CA LEU A 95 5.63 13.09 -0.86
C LEU A 95 5.95 13.61 -2.28
N PRO A 96 6.36 14.88 -2.43
CA PRO A 96 6.75 15.43 -3.71
C PRO A 96 8.06 14.79 -4.22
N ASP A 97 8.45 15.15 -5.45
CA ASP A 97 9.70 14.70 -6.06
C ASP A 97 10.90 15.05 -5.15
N SER A 98 11.93 14.20 -5.16
CA SER A 98 13.10 14.36 -4.28
C SER A 98 13.92 15.64 -4.50
N SER A 99 13.64 16.37 -5.58
CA SER A 99 14.20 17.69 -5.86
C SER A 99 13.64 18.79 -4.96
N VAL A 100 12.47 18.58 -4.34
CA VAL A 100 11.85 19.54 -3.42
C VAL A 100 12.56 19.47 -2.06
N PRO A 101 13.14 20.58 -1.57
CA PRO A 101 13.81 20.61 -0.27
C PRO A 101 12.85 20.23 0.85
N ARG A 102 13.20 19.15 1.57
CA ARG A 102 12.41 18.64 2.68
C ARG A 102 12.66 19.48 3.94
N PRO A 103 11.62 20.04 4.58
CA PRO A 103 11.74 20.67 5.89
C PRO A 103 12.25 19.69 6.95
N ASP A 104 13.15 20.15 7.81
CA ASP A 104 13.67 19.36 8.93
C ASP A 104 12.55 18.92 9.86
N GLY A 105 12.59 17.66 10.30
CA GLY A 105 11.58 17.09 11.21
C GLY A 105 10.24 16.74 10.56
N LEU A 106 10.00 17.06 9.29
CA LEU A 106 8.72 16.78 8.63
C LEU A 106 8.42 15.28 8.56
N ILE A 107 9.39 14.45 8.13
CA ILE A 107 9.15 13.02 7.93
C ILE A 107 8.78 12.32 9.25
N PRO A 108 9.53 12.47 10.36
CA PRO A 108 9.10 11.95 11.65
C PRO A 108 7.69 12.39 12.04
N ALA A 109 7.35 13.66 11.84
CA ALA A 109 6.03 14.19 12.19
C ALA A 109 4.90 13.58 11.33
N LEU A 110 5.16 13.29 10.06
CA LEU A 110 4.21 12.60 9.18
C LEU A 110 4.03 11.13 9.58
N VAL A 111 5.11 10.45 9.97
CA VAL A 111 5.03 9.07 10.48
C VAL A 111 4.21 9.02 11.77
N GLU A 112 4.50 9.89 12.72
CA GLU A 112 3.73 10.00 13.97
C GLU A 112 2.25 10.33 13.68
N HIS A 113 1.98 11.17 12.66
CA HIS A 113 0.62 11.44 12.24
C HIS A 113 -0.10 10.19 11.71
N ALA A 114 0.55 9.41 10.85
CA ALA A 114 0.00 8.14 10.36
C ALA A 114 -0.28 7.16 11.51
N GLU A 115 0.63 7.02 12.47
CA GLU A 115 0.44 6.20 13.68
C GLU A 115 -0.78 6.64 14.49
N ARG A 116 -0.92 7.95 14.74
CA ARG A 116 -2.07 8.50 15.48
C ARG A 116 -3.38 8.25 14.73
N GLN A 117 -3.40 8.43 13.41
CA GLN A 117 -4.60 8.20 12.60
C GLN A 117 -4.98 6.73 12.54
N ALA A 118 -3.99 5.83 12.48
CA ALA A 118 -4.21 4.40 12.50
C ALA A 118 -4.83 3.92 13.82
N LYS A 119 -4.40 4.45 14.97
CA LYS A 119 -5.04 4.18 16.28
C LYS A 119 -6.50 4.64 16.34
N LEU A 120 -6.86 5.63 15.52
CA LEU A 120 -8.22 6.16 15.37
C LEU A 120 -8.96 5.57 14.16
N HIS A 121 -8.54 4.40 13.64
CA HIS A 121 -9.14 3.79 12.46
C HIS A 121 -10.66 3.63 12.54
N ARG A 122 -11.19 3.46 13.76
CA ARG A 122 -12.63 3.29 13.99
C ARG A 122 -13.45 4.53 13.64
N ASP A 123 -12.81 5.69 13.60
CA ASP A 123 -13.40 6.98 13.29
C ASP A 123 -13.24 7.37 11.81
N TRP A 124 -12.49 6.57 11.04
CA TRP A 124 -12.36 6.77 9.59
C TRP A 124 -13.73 6.65 8.92
N ALA A 125 -13.91 7.42 7.84
CA ALA A 125 -15.16 7.44 7.09
C ALA A 125 -15.48 6.04 6.55
N ARG A 126 -16.74 5.63 6.65
CA ARG A 126 -17.19 4.35 6.10
C ARG A 126 -17.64 4.54 4.66
N VAL A 127 -17.15 3.69 3.78
CA VAL A 127 -17.52 3.60 2.36
C VAL A 127 -17.85 2.15 2.02
N GLY A 128 -18.51 1.93 0.89
CA GLY A 128 -18.66 0.57 0.36
C GLY A 128 -17.61 0.25 -0.72
N TRP A 129 -17.05 -0.95 -0.66
CA TRP A 129 -16.25 -1.56 -1.73
C TRP A 129 -16.96 -2.79 -2.28
N ASP A 130 -16.68 -3.15 -3.53
CA ASP A 130 -17.10 -4.44 -4.09
C ASP A 130 -15.88 -5.36 -4.11
N VAL A 131 -15.89 -6.44 -3.33
CA VAL A 131 -14.81 -7.43 -3.29
C VAL A 131 -15.34 -8.77 -3.72
N ASP A 132 -14.78 -9.35 -4.79
CA ASP A 132 -15.24 -10.59 -5.42
C ASP A 132 -16.76 -10.57 -5.72
N GLY A 133 -17.23 -9.44 -6.23
CA GLY A 133 -18.66 -9.20 -6.53
C GLY A 133 -19.57 -8.98 -5.31
N THR A 134 -19.03 -8.98 -4.09
CA THR A 134 -19.79 -8.75 -2.86
C THR A 134 -19.55 -7.36 -2.30
N ARG A 135 -20.63 -6.65 -1.96
CA ARG A 135 -20.53 -5.33 -1.30
C ARG A 135 -20.07 -5.51 0.14
N VAL A 136 -18.94 -4.90 0.48
CA VAL A 136 -18.37 -4.91 1.84
C VAL A 136 -18.14 -3.49 2.35
N GLY A 137 -18.15 -3.33 3.68
CA GLY A 137 -17.76 -2.06 4.31
C GLY A 137 -16.25 -1.89 4.31
N ALA A 138 -15.79 -0.68 4.03
CA ALA A 138 -14.40 -0.26 4.18
C ALA A 138 -14.31 1.04 4.99
N ARG A 139 -13.15 1.25 5.61
CA ARG A 139 -12.81 2.45 6.38
C ARG A 139 -11.79 3.24 5.60
N VAL A 140 -12.00 4.54 5.44
CA VAL A 140 -11.19 5.41 4.59
C VAL A 140 -10.81 6.69 5.31
N TRP A 141 -9.53 7.04 5.18
CA TRP A 141 -8.95 8.30 5.60
C TRP A 141 -8.36 9.03 4.39
N ARG A 142 -8.69 10.32 4.27
CA ARG A 142 -8.21 11.21 3.21
C ARG A 142 -7.12 12.12 3.76
N PHE A 143 -6.05 12.29 3.01
CA PHE A 143 -4.91 13.12 3.39
C PHE A 143 -4.11 13.53 2.15
N ALA A 144 -3.73 14.81 2.08
CA ALA A 144 -2.80 15.32 1.08
C ALA A 144 -3.15 15.00 -0.39
N GLY A 145 -4.43 15.19 -0.75
CA GLY A 145 -4.93 14.97 -2.11
C GLY A 145 -5.14 13.49 -2.49
N ALA A 146 -4.98 12.57 -1.54
CA ALA A 146 -5.12 11.13 -1.75
C ALA A 146 -5.89 10.48 -0.58
N TRP A 147 -5.99 9.16 -0.60
CA TRP A 147 -6.68 8.41 0.47
C TRP A 147 -6.04 7.05 0.72
N ALA A 148 -6.22 6.56 1.95
CA ALA A 148 -5.97 5.18 2.35
C ALA A 148 -7.25 4.59 2.91
N GLY A 149 -7.45 3.30 2.71
CA GLY A 149 -8.54 2.59 3.34
C GLY A 149 -8.27 1.11 3.47
N PHE A 150 -9.11 0.44 4.24
CA PHE A 150 -9.04 -1.01 4.39
C PHE A 150 -10.42 -1.62 4.64
N THR A 151 -10.52 -2.91 4.38
CA THR A 151 -11.62 -3.75 4.83
C THR A 151 -11.11 -4.96 5.60
N ASP A 152 -11.86 -5.34 6.62
CA ASP A 152 -11.69 -6.57 7.41
C ASP A 152 -12.87 -7.53 7.23
N ALA A 153 -13.68 -7.34 6.18
CA ALA A 153 -14.85 -8.16 5.92
C ALA A 153 -14.54 -9.57 5.41
N LEU A 154 -13.33 -9.81 4.89
CA LEU A 154 -12.94 -11.13 4.39
C LEU A 154 -12.38 -11.99 5.54
N GLU A 155 -12.68 -13.29 5.49
CA GLU A 155 -12.31 -14.24 6.55
C GLU A 155 -10.80 -14.49 6.63
N GLU A 156 -10.10 -14.53 5.49
CA GLU A 156 -8.70 -14.96 5.43
C GLU A 156 -7.69 -13.81 5.29
N THR A 157 -8.11 -12.67 4.72
CA THR A 157 -7.20 -11.61 4.26
C THR A 157 -7.73 -10.23 4.63
N TYR A 158 -6.91 -9.38 5.22
CA TYR A 158 -7.17 -7.94 5.22
C TYR A 158 -6.84 -7.37 3.85
N VAL A 159 -7.65 -6.43 3.37
CA VAL A 159 -7.36 -5.72 2.13
C VAL A 159 -7.20 -4.24 2.44
N VAL A 160 -6.06 -3.68 2.03
CA VAL A 160 -5.73 -2.26 2.15
C VAL A 160 -5.65 -1.66 0.76
N ALA A 161 -6.08 -0.42 0.60
CA ALA A 161 -5.93 0.32 -0.64
C ALA A 161 -5.44 1.75 -0.37
N VAL A 162 -4.55 2.26 -1.21
CA VAL A 162 -4.08 3.66 -1.21
C VAL A 162 -4.26 4.23 -2.61
N GLY A 163 -5.10 5.24 -2.76
CA GLY A 163 -5.52 5.75 -4.06
C GLY A 163 -5.22 7.24 -4.29
N ILE A 164 -4.96 7.57 -5.55
CA ILE A 164 -4.70 8.93 -6.06
C ILE A 164 -5.59 9.16 -7.27
N GLY A 165 -6.37 10.24 -7.27
CA GLY A 165 -7.24 10.59 -8.40
C GLY A 165 -8.37 9.60 -8.69
N VAL A 166 -8.56 8.58 -7.85
CA VAL A 166 -9.63 7.58 -7.92
C VAL A 166 -10.53 7.75 -6.70
N GLU A 167 -11.85 7.64 -6.85
CA GLU A 167 -12.78 7.69 -5.71
C GLU A 167 -12.74 6.38 -4.90
N PRO A 168 -12.61 6.44 -3.56
CA PRO A 168 -12.64 5.23 -2.73
C PRO A 168 -13.99 4.54 -2.66
N GLU A 169 -15.11 5.27 -2.75
CA GLU A 169 -16.45 4.69 -2.78
C GLU A 169 -16.66 3.91 -4.09
N GLY A 170 -17.11 2.65 -3.98
CA GLY A 170 -17.36 1.84 -5.17
C GLY A 170 -16.11 1.18 -5.77
N LEU A 171 -14.95 1.25 -5.09
CA LEU A 171 -13.76 0.53 -5.50
C LEU A 171 -14.08 -0.97 -5.66
N ARG A 172 -13.75 -1.54 -6.82
CA ARG A 172 -13.94 -2.97 -7.07
C ARG A 172 -12.63 -3.71 -7.11
N LEU A 173 -12.53 -4.73 -6.28
CA LEU A 173 -11.36 -5.56 -6.09
C LEU A 173 -11.75 -7.01 -6.39
N ASP A 174 -10.91 -7.68 -7.16
CA ASP A 174 -11.10 -9.09 -7.49
C ASP A 174 -9.87 -9.87 -7.04
N ARG A 175 -10.10 -11.12 -6.63
CA ARG A 175 -9.03 -12.07 -6.40
C ARG A 175 -8.23 -12.27 -7.69
N VAL A 176 -6.91 -12.14 -7.57
CA VAL A 176 -5.96 -12.38 -8.66
C VAL A 176 -5.83 -13.89 -8.86
N THR A 177 -6.40 -14.39 -9.95
CA THR A 177 -6.34 -15.80 -10.35
C THR A 177 -5.23 -16.10 -11.35
N GLY A 178 -4.62 -15.06 -11.94
CA GLY A 178 -3.51 -15.16 -12.88
C GLY A 178 -2.55 -13.98 -12.77
N THR A 179 -1.27 -14.26 -12.90
CA THR A 179 -0.19 -13.30 -12.59
C THR A 179 0.42 -12.64 -13.81
N ALA A 180 0.05 -13.08 -15.02
CA ALA A 180 0.60 -12.59 -16.28
C ALA A 180 0.53 -11.06 -16.42
N ALA A 181 -0.56 -10.43 -15.94
CA ALA A 181 -0.73 -8.98 -15.99
C ALA A 181 0.26 -8.22 -15.08
N TYR A 182 0.76 -8.87 -14.02
CA TYR A 182 1.69 -8.29 -13.05
C TYR A 182 3.15 -8.60 -13.38
N GLY A 183 3.40 -9.55 -14.30
CA GLY A 183 4.72 -9.94 -14.77
C GLY A 183 5.60 -10.68 -13.76
N ILE A 184 5.04 -11.08 -12.63
CA ILE A 184 5.72 -11.80 -11.54
C ILE A 184 4.86 -12.97 -11.11
N ASP A 185 5.42 -14.18 -11.08
CA ASP A 185 4.70 -15.37 -10.65
C ASP A 185 4.62 -15.46 -9.12
N PHE A 186 3.40 -15.51 -8.59
CA PHE A 186 3.13 -15.61 -7.15
C PHE A 186 3.36 -17.03 -6.62
N GLY A 187 3.37 -18.04 -7.52
CA GLY A 187 3.71 -19.41 -7.20
C GLY A 187 5.22 -19.65 -7.03
N ALA A 188 6.06 -18.64 -7.29
CA ALA A 188 7.50 -18.70 -7.12
C ALA A 188 7.95 -17.85 -5.92
N PRO A 189 9.10 -18.18 -5.29
CA PRO A 189 9.81 -17.30 -4.36
C PRO A 189 9.96 -15.86 -4.91
N LEU A 190 9.63 -14.86 -4.11
CA LEU A 190 9.77 -13.45 -4.52
C LEU A 190 11.13 -12.88 -4.09
N SER A 191 11.72 -12.02 -4.92
CA SER A 191 12.95 -11.27 -4.63
C SER A 191 12.73 -9.77 -4.76
N LEU A 192 13.14 -9.01 -3.73
CA LEU A 192 13.10 -7.54 -3.78
C LEU A 192 14.04 -6.98 -4.85
N VAL A 193 15.15 -7.66 -5.14
CA VAL A 193 16.10 -7.26 -6.17
C VAL A 193 15.48 -7.47 -7.56
N GLU A 194 14.83 -8.62 -7.80
CA GLU A 194 14.13 -8.89 -9.05
C GLU A 194 12.97 -7.92 -9.26
N LEU A 195 12.19 -7.63 -8.21
CA LEU A 195 11.13 -6.62 -8.25
C LEU A 195 11.68 -5.22 -8.58
N GLY A 196 12.78 -4.81 -7.94
CA GLY A 196 13.43 -3.54 -8.22
C GLY A 196 13.91 -3.44 -9.68
N ARG A 197 14.51 -4.52 -10.21
CA ARG A 197 14.91 -4.60 -11.63
C ARG A 197 13.70 -4.51 -12.55
N TYR A 198 12.63 -5.26 -12.26
CA TYR A 198 11.41 -5.26 -13.05
C TYR A 198 10.76 -3.86 -13.11
N LYS A 199 10.71 -3.15 -11.99
CA LYS A 199 10.21 -1.77 -11.94
C LYS A 199 11.09 -0.81 -12.72
N SER A 200 12.41 -0.96 -12.63
CA SER A 200 13.36 -0.07 -13.31
C SER A 200 13.26 -0.11 -14.84
N THR A 201 12.78 -1.21 -15.41
CA THR A 201 12.60 -1.37 -16.86
C THR A 201 11.21 -0.94 -17.34
N ARG A 202 10.32 -0.54 -16.42
CA ARG A 202 8.92 -0.19 -16.72
C ARG A 202 8.53 1.17 -16.11
N PRO A 203 8.61 2.27 -16.89
CA PRO A 203 8.34 3.63 -16.39
C PRO A 203 6.87 3.86 -15.99
N ASP A 204 5.99 2.92 -16.30
CA ASP A 204 4.58 2.92 -15.92
C ASP A 204 4.30 2.29 -14.54
N THR A 205 5.31 1.68 -13.92
CA THR A 205 5.16 0.90 -12.66
C THR A 205 5.42 1.73 -11.40
N TRP A 206 4.80 2.90 -11.35
CA TRP A 206 4.78 3.77 -10.18
C TRP A 206 3.52 4.64 -10.19
N LEU A 207 3.09 5.09 -9.01
CA LEU A 207 2.01 6.06 -8.86
C LEU A 207 2.60 7.44 -8.55
N PRO A 208 2.38 8.46 -9.41
CA PRO A 208 2.79 9.83 -9.12
C PRO A 208 2.05 10.41 -7.91
N PRO A 209 2.73 11.18 -7.04
CA PRO A 209 2.06 11.86 -5.95
C PRO A 209 1.07 12.89 -6.52
N PRO A 210 0.00 13.25 -5.78
CA PRO A 210 -0.97 14.25 -6.25
C PRO A 210 -0.35 15.63 -6.52
N GLN A 211 0.76 15.93 -5.85
CA GLN A 211 1.53 17.15 -6.00
C GLN A 211 3.03 16.82 -6.00
N ARG A 212 3.74 17.24 -7.06
CA ARG A 212 5.13 16.81 -7.33
C ARG A 212 6.19 17.87 -7.01
N ASP A 213 5.81 19.13 -7.08
CA ASP A 213 6.72 20.28 -7.04
C ASP A 213 6.77 20.99 -5.67
N ALA A 214 5.88 20.63 -4.75
CA ALA A 214 5.87 21.12 -3.38
C ALA A 214 5.14 20.15 -2.44
N PHE A 215 5.40 20.30 -1.14
CA PHE A 215 4.64 19.60 -0.11
C PHE A 215 3.21 20.12 -0.05
N HIS A 216 2.27 19.22 0.18
CA HIS A 216 0.86 19.56 0.34
C HIS A 216 0.64 20.32 1.66
N PRO A 217 -0.29 21.30 1.73
CA PRO A 217 -0.60 22.02 2.97
C PRO A 217 -0.90 21.12 4.18
N ASP A 218 -1.63 20.03 3.98
CA ASP A 218 -1.92 19.04 5.04
C ASP A 218 -0.65 18.44 5.66
N GLN A 219 0.40 18.23 4.85
CA GLN A 219 1.69 17.72 5.30
C GLN A 219 2.43 18.80 6.09
N LEU A 220 2.50 20.02 5.55
CA LEU A 220 3.15 21.16 6.22
C LEU A 220 2.47 21.52 7.54
N ALA A 221 1.14 21.33 7.65
CA ALA A 221 0.39 21.51 8.89
C ALA A 221 0.78 20.51 10.00
N ARG A 222 1.58 19.48 9.69
CA ARG A 222 2.14 18.55 10.69
C ARG A 222 3.51 18.95 11.20
N MET A 223 4.12 20.01 10.66
CA MET A 223 5.40 20.49 11.13
C MET A 223 5.35 20.76 12.63
N PRO A 224 6.37 20.32 13.40
CA PRO A 224 6.47 20.71 14.80
C PRO A 224 6.56 22.23 14.87
N SER A 225 5.77 22.85 15.74
CA SER A 225 5.88 24.28 15.99
C SER A 225 7.30 24.55 16.50
N THR A 226 8.04 25.40 15.81
CA THR A 226 9.32 25.90 16.31
C THR A 226 9.02 26.70 17.58
N ALA A 227 9.27 26.11 18.75
CA ALA A 227 9.33 26.86 19.99
C ALA A 227 10.43 27.92 19.82
N SER A 228 10.01 29.18 19.77
CA SER A 228 10.91 30.34 19.83
C SER A 228 11.37 30.57 21.27
#